data_AF-A0A7S3IW36-F1
#
_entry.id   AF-A0A7S3IW36-F1
#
_cell.length_a   1.000
_cell.length_b   1.000
_cell.length_c   1.000
_cell.angle_alpha   90.00
_cell.angle_beta   90.00
_cell.angle_gamma   90.00
#
_symmetry.space_group_name_H-M   'P 1'
#
loop_
_entity.id
_entity.type
_entity.pdbx_description
1 polymer ?
#
loop_
_entity_poly.entity_id
_entity_poly.type
_entity_poly.pdbx_seq_one_letter_code
_entity_poly.pdbx_strand_id
1 'polypeptide(L)'
;MHSQNIVHRDLKPENVLLEDASSPILEIKLIDFGTAKAYAQGEKLRERVGTIAYMAPEVLDDAIESYTDKCDVWSIGVIAYILLCGEMPFKEQNPKELRERIRDFNGDLDDIWNVNSFKKLDEDTQQFIRKLIAHEDDRWTSEEAFNSDWIHEVSKRLINELKEVKSDKDNTFELAKQSLISLKNFKGTTSSDQEKNPKLKEATLAIIANLLIKEKHKQTIQKVFKVMDSSGDGMLGPEEIQEGYEAIMGEQLSDEELNGIFSNVDQDGNGNIDYMDFLVASIDFSRQ
;
A
#
# COMPACT_ATOMS: atom_id res chain seq x y z
N MET A 1 -6.59 -5.48 3.40
CA MET A 1 -6.92 -6.86 3.84
C MET A 1 -7.69 -6.84 5.16
N HIS A 2 -7.12 -6.28 6.23
CA HIS A 2 -7.78 -6.18 7.54
C HIS A 2 -9.10 -5.38 7.49
N SER A 3 -9.18 -4.31 6.68
CA SER A 3 -10.44 -3.56 6.43
C SER A 3 -11.56 -4.40 5.77
N GLN A 4 -11.22 -5.54 5.18
CA GLN A 4 -12.16 -6.51 4.61
C GLN A 4 -12.33 -7.73 5.52
N ASN A 5 -11.87 -7.62 6.78
CA ASN A 5 -11.84 -8.67 7.79
C ASN A 5 -11.16 -9.96 7.32
N ILE A 6 -10.02 -9.84 6.65
CA ILE A 6 -9.18 -10.96 6.22
C ILE A 6 -7.79 -10.82 6.81
N VAL A 7 -7.34 -11.83 7.55
CA VAL A 7 -5.99 -11.95 8.14
C VAL A 7 -5.17 -12.96 7.36
N HIS A 8 -3.88 -12.70 7.12
CA HIS A 8 -2.99 -13.58 6.35
C HIS A 8 -2.39 -14.72 7.19
N ARG A 9 -1.87 -14.40 8.37
CA ARG A 9 -1.27 -15.33 9.37
C ARG A 9 0.03 -16.04 8.96
N ASP A 10 0.64 -15.67 7.84
CA ASP A 10 1.95 -16.20 7.41
C ASP A 10 2.70 -15.19 6.52
N LEU A 11 2.69 -13.91 6.91
CA LEU A 11 3.49 -12.90 6.23
C LEU A 11 4.98 -13.15 6.51
N LYS A 12 5.75 -13.29 5.44
CA LYS A 12 7.20 -13.50 5.44
C LYS A 12 7.76 -13.11 4.07
N PRO A 13 9.07 -12.86 3.93
CA PRO A 13 9.66 -12.45 2.65
C PRO A 13 9.35 -13.41 1.49
N GLU A 14 9.25 -14.72 1.76
CA GLU A 14 8.91 -15.74 0.76
C GLU A 14 7.49 -15.58 0.19
N ASN A 15 6.59 -14.95 0.94
CA ASN A 15 5.21 -14.67 0.55
C ASN A 15 5.02 -13.25 -0.01
N VAL A 16 6.11 -12.51 -0.27
CA VAL A 16 6.10 -11.20 -0.90
C VAL A 16 6.89 -11.27 -2.22
N LEU A 17 6.20 -11.24 -3.35
CA LEU A 17 6.84 -11.26 -4.66
C LEU A 17 7.01 -9.85 -5.22
N LEU A 18 8.12 -9.65 -5.92
CA LEU A 18 8.34 -8.47 -6.76
C LEU A 18 7.81 -8.76 -8.17
N GLU A 19 7.00 -7.86 -8.73
CA GLU A 19 6.53 -7.97 -10.11
C GLU A 19 7.69 -7.79 -11.11
N ASP A 20 8.52 -6.78 -10.88
CA ASP A 20 9.72 -6.50 -11.65
C ASP A 20 10.84 -5.99 -10.74
N ALA A 21 11.82 -6.85 -10.47
CA ALA A 21 12.98 -6.51 -9.64
C ALA A 21 13.95 -5.52 -10.32
N SER A 22 13.79 -5.25 -11.62
CA SER A 22 14.58 -4.25 -12.35
C SER A 22 13.96 -2.85 -12.32
N SER A 23 12.74 -2.72 -11.81
CA SER A 23 12.07 -1.43 -11.70
C SER A 23 12.65 -0.62 -10.53
N PRO A 24 12.88 0.70 -10.70
CA PRO A 24 13.29 1.57 -9.59
C PRO A 24 12.19 1.72 -8.52
N ILE A 25 10.94 1.40 -8.87
CA ILE A 25 9.79 1.36 -7.95
C ILE A 25 9.36 -0.10 -7.85
N LEU A 26 9.58 -0.71 -6.69
CA LEU A 26 9.25 -2.10 -6.46
C LEU A 26 7.73 -2.27 -6.28
N GLU A 27 7.09 -2.93 -7.24
CA GLU A 27 5.72 -3.38 -7.07
C GLU A 27 5.72 -4.75 -6.40
N ILE A 28 5.07 -4.83 -5.24
CA ILE A 28 4.99 -6.06 -4.44
C ILE A 28 3.61 -6.69 -4.54
N LYS A 29 3.55 -8.02 -4.53
CA LYS A 29 2.31 -8.79 -4.42
C LYS A 29 2.44 -9.81 -3.31
N LEU A 30 1.44 -9.83 -2.44
CA LEU A 30 1.29 -10.89 -1.44
C LEU A 30 0.81 -12.17 -2.13
N ILE A 31 1.39 -13.30 -1.75
CA ILE A 31 1.01 -14.63 -2.22
C ILE A 31 0.74 -15.56 -1.03
N ASP A 32 0.26 -16.76 -1.35
CA ASP A 32 0.04 -17.86 -0.39
C ASP A 32 -0.95 -17.52 0.74
N PHE A 33 -2.22 -17.41 0.36
CA PHE A 33 -3.34 -17.26 1.27
C PHE A 33 -3.77 -18.60 1.90
N GLY A 34 -2.93 -19.65 1.86
CA GLY A 34 -3.25 -20.98 2.40
C GLY A 34 -3.54 -20.98 3.90
N THR A 35 -2.96 -20.04 4.64
CA THR A 35 -3.24 -19.80 6.06
C THR A 35 -4.18 -18.63 6.28
N ALA A 36 -4.65 -17.93 5.25
CA ALA A 36 -5.50 -16.76 5.45
C ALA A 36 -6.88 -17.16 6.01
N LYS A 37 -7.53 -16.26 6.74
CA LYS A 37 -8.87 -16.49 7.30
C LYS A 37 -9.69 -15.20 7.28
N ALA A 38 -10.94 -15.31 6.85
CA ALA A 38 -11.94 -14.28 7.08
C ALA A 38 -12.49 -14.40 8.51
N TYR A 39 -12.69 -13.27 9.18
CA TYR A 39 -13.20 -13.21 10.55
C TYR A 39 -14.35 -12.20 10.65
N ALA A 40 -15.24 -12.36 11.63
CA ALA A 40 -16.21 -11.32 11.95
C ALA A 40 -15.56 -10.22 12.82
N GLN A 41 -16.11 -9.01 12.80
CA GLN A 41 -15.64 -7.92 13.67
C GLN A 41 -15.66 -8.36 15.14
N GLY A 42 -14.50 -8.36 15.80
CA GLY A 42 -14.36 -8.81 17.19
C GLY A 42 -14.30 -10.33 17.38
N GLU A 43 -14.35 -11.13 16.31
CA GLU A 43 -14.03 -12.56 16.38
C GLU A 43 -12.54 -12.73 16.68
N LYS A 44 -12.23 -13.53 17.71
CA LYS A 44 -10.84 -13.81 18.08
C LYS A 44 -10.35 -15.11 17.46
N LEU A 45 -9.13 -15.10 16.90
CA LEU A 45 -8.50 -16.20 16.19
C LEU A 45 -7.81 -17.14 17.19
N ARG A 46 -7.83 -18.46 16.96
CA ARG A 46 -7.28 -19.46 17.93
C ARG A 46 -6.25 -20.42 17.34
N GLU A 47 -6.21 -20.55 16.02
CA GLU A 47 -5.32 -21.48 15.34
C GLU A 47 -3.90 -20.96 15.31
N ARG A 48 -2.93 -21.84 15.55
CA ARG A 48 -1.51 -21.52 15.41
C ARG A 48 -1.01 -21.98 14.06
N VAL A 49 -0.95 -21.04 13.13
CA VAL A 49 -0.51 -21.27 11.75
C VAL A 49 0.51 -20.21 11.36
N GLY A 50 1.37 -20.55 10.41
CA GLY A 50 2.43 -19.70 9.88
C GLY A 50 3.84 -20.18 10.24
N THR A 51 4.81 -19.28 10.11
CA THR A 51 6.23 -19.56 10.28
C THR A 51 6.75 -18.93 11.58
N ILE A 52 7.22 -19.75 12.55
CA ILE A 52 7.53 -19.33 13.93
C ILE A 52 8.32 -18.01 14.02
N ALA A 53 9.35 -17.85 13.18
CA ALA A 53 10.23 -16.68 13.24
C ALA A 53 9.54 -15.33 12.92
N TYR A 54 8.35 -15.38 12.32
CA TYR A 54 7.52 -14.22 11.95
C TYR A 54 6.22 -14.16 12.76
N MET A 55 5.93 -15.17 13.59
CA MET A 55 4.72 -15.19 14.41
C MET A 55 4.82 -14.21 15.57
N ALA A 56 3.70 -13.58 15.89
CA ALA A 56 3.57 -12.72 17.05
C ALA A 56 3.55 -13.53 18.38
N PRO A 57 3.95 -12.93 19.51
CA PRO A 57 3.96 -13.59 20.83
C PRO A 57 2.61 -14.20 21.19
N GLU A 58 1.51 -13.50 20.93
CA GLU A 58 0.15 -13.93 21.23
C GLU A 58 -0.34 -15.13 20.42
N VAL A 59 0.27 -15.39 19.26
CA VAL A 59 0.01 -16.60 18.46
C VAL A 59 0.74 -17.81 19.05
N LEU A 60 1.88 -17.57 19.70
CA LEU A 60 2.77 -18.61 20.24
C LEU A 60 2.49 -18.98 21.69
N ASP A 61 1.78 -18.14 22.44
CA ASP A 61 1.45 -18.39 23.85
C ASP A 61 0.34 -19.45 24.00
N ASP A 62 0.59 -20.42 24.87
CA ASP A 62 -0.39 -21.44 25.26
C ASP A 62 -1.45 -20.92 26.24
N ALA A 63 -1.13 -19.86 26.98
CA ALA A 63 -2.06 -19.21 27.90
C ALA A 63 -3.05 -18.28 27.17
N ILE A 64 -2.71 -17.81 25.96
CA ILE A 64 -3.55 -16.91 25.19
C ILE A 64 -4.55 -17.72 24.38
N GLU A 65 -5.81 -17.59 24.77
CA GLU A 65 -6.92 -18.32 24.15
C GLU A 65 -7.20 -17.89 22.71
N SER A 66 -6.80 -16.66 22.36
CA SER A 66 -7.08 -16.08 21.05
C SER A 66 -6.38 -14.74 20.78
N TYR A 67 -6.15 -14.40 19.51
CA TYR A 67 -5.46 -13.19 19.04
C TYR A 67 -6.24 -12.45 17.93
N THR A 68 -5.77 -11.25 17.54
CA THR A 68 -6.35 -10.38 16.50
C THR A 68 -5.53 -10.34 15.20
N ASP A 69 -6.01 -9.59 14.21
CA ASP A 69 -5.31 -9.31 12.95
C ASP A 69 -3.98 -8.56 13.12
N LYS A 70 -3.73 -7.96 14.29
CA LYS A 70 -2.43 -7.38 14.67
C LYS A 70 -1.26 -8.37 14.62
N CYS A 71 -1.51 -9.68 14.56
CA CYS A 71 -0.46 -10.67 14.35
C CYS A 71 0.29 -10.46 13.01
N ASP A 72 -0.41 -10.02 11.95
CA ASP A 72 0.20 -9.72 10.66
C ASP A 72 1.11 -8.48 10.76
N VAL A 73 0.74 -7.50 11.59
CA VAL A 73 1.53 -6.26 11.80
C VAL A 73 2.87 -6.58 12.47
N TRP A 74 2.89 -7.54 13.40
CA TRP A 74 4.15 -8.06 13.95
C TRP A 74 5.02 -8.69 12.88
N SER A 75 4.45 -9.55 12.04
CA SER A 75 5.17 -10.17 10.93
C SER A 75 5.76 -9.13 9.98
N ILE A 76 5.02 -8.06 9.66
CA ILE A 76 5.50 -6.91 8.89
C ILE A 76 6.67 -6.22 9.62
N GLY A 77 6.57 -6.03 10.93
CA GLY A 77 7.66 -5.50 11.75
C GLY A 77 8.95 -6.34 11.66
N VAL A 78 8.82 -7.67 11.74
CA VAL A 78 9.95 -8.60 11.57
C VAL A 78 10.56 -8.48 10.16
N ILE A 79 9.72 -8.40 9.12
CA ILE A 79 10.18 -8.18 7.74
C ILE A 79 10.92 -6.85 7.60
N ALA A 80 10.36 -5.75 8.13
CA ALA A 80 10.97 -4.42 8.09
C ALA A 80 12.33 -4.41 8.80
N TYR A 81 12.43 -5.05 9.97
CA TYR A 81 13.69 -5.21 10.69
C TYR A 81 14.73 -5.94 9.82
N ILE A 82 14.36 -7.05 9.17
CA ILE A 82 15.27 -7.79 8.29
C ILE A 82 15.75 -6.92 7.12
N LEU A 83 14.84 -6.16 6.49
CA LEU A 83 15.18 -5.30 5.35
C LEU A 83 16.13 -4.16 5.74
N LEU A 84 15.94 -3.57 6.93
CA LEU A 84 16.70 -2.40 7.38
C LEU A 84 17.99 -2.76 8.12
N CYS A 85 18.01 -3.88 8.85
CA CYS A 85 19.16 -4.32 9.64
C CYS A 85 19.98 -5.43 8.98
N GLY A 86 19.41 -6.15 8.00
CA GLY A 86 20.05 -7.27 7.32
C GLY A 86 20.16 -8.55 8.15
N GLU A 87 19.48 -8.61 9.30
CA GLU A 87 19.48 -9.76 10.22
C GLU A 87 18.11 -9.97 10.86
N MET A 88 17.85 -11.17 11.39
CA MET A 88 16.61 -11.50 12.09
C MET A 88 16.58 -10.84 13.48
N PRO A 89 15.46 -10.27 13.94
CA PRO A 89 15.35 -9.73 15.29
C PRO A 89 15.39 -10.85 16.34
N PHE A 90 14.75 -11.98 16.08
CA PHE A 90 14.77 -13.16 16.94
C PHE A 90 15.45 -14.32 16.20
N LYS A 91 16.51 -14.87 16.79
CA LYS A 91 17.28 -15.95 16.18
C LYS A 91 17.79 -16.92 17.24
N GLU A 92 17.34 -18.16 17.16
CA GLU A 92 17.85 -19.27 17.95
C GLU A 92 18.06 -20.48 17.06
N GLN A 93 18.97 -21.38 17.43
CA GLN A 93 19.21 -22.63 16.68
C GLN A 93 18.07 -23.62 16.88
N ASN A 94 17.49 -23.63 18.07
CA ASN A 94 16.41 -24.52 18.44
C ASN A 94 15.05 -23.82 18.24
N PRO A 95 14.13 -24.39 17.44
CA PRO A 95 12.79 -23.83 17.25
C PRO A 95 12.00 -23.62 18.54
N LYS A 96 12.24 -24.45 19.56
CA LYS A 96 11.59 -24.30 20.88
C LYS A 96 12.11 -23.06 21.61
N GLU A 97 13.42 -22.85 21.61
CA GLU A 97 14.06 -21.67 22.23
C GLU A 97 13.64 -20.39 21.49
N LEU A 98 13.58 -20.43 20.15
CA LEU A 98 13.05 -19.32 19.35
C LEU A 98 11.61 -18.97 19.74
N ARG A 99 10.75 -19.99 19.86
CA ARG A 99 9.37 -19.81 20.28
C ARG A 99 9.27 -19.20 21.67
N GLU A 100 10.01 -19.72 22.65
CA GLU A 100 10.02 -19.20 24.02
C GLU A 100 10.51 -17.75 24.05
N ARG A 101 11.58 -17.44 23.31
CA ARG A 101 12.13 -16.09 23.19
C ARG A 101 11.14 -15.08 22.59
N ILE A 102 10.42 -15.46 21.54
CA ILE A 102 9.39 -14.59 20.95
C ILE A 102 8.20 -14.45 21.91
N ARG A 103 7.71 -15.55 22.48
CA ARG A 103 6.57 -15.55 23.42
C ARG A 103 6.84 -14.66 24.63
N ASP A 104 8.06 -14.69 25.15
CA ASP A 104 8.44 -13.96 26.37
C ASP A 104 8.83 -12.49 26.07
N PHE A 105 8.72 -12.03 24.81
CA PHE A 105 8.95 -10.64 24.42
C PHE A 105 7.86 -9.71 24.97
N ASN A 106 8.27 -8.66 25.67
CA ASN A 106 7.38 -7.70 26.32
C ASN A 106 7.57 -6.25 25.85
N GLY A 107 8.21 -6.03 24.69
CA GLY A 107 8.51 -4.69 24.16
C GLY A 107 9.92 -4.19 24.45
N ASP A 108 10.57 -4.71 25.50
CA ASP A 108 11.89 -4.27 25.94
C ASP A 108 12.81 -5.50 26.09
N LEU A 109 13.28 -6.02 24.95
CA LEU A 109 14.41 -6.94 24.93
C LEU A 109 15.66 -6.16 24.56
N ASP A 110 16.57 -6.05 25.53
CA ASP A 110 17.81 -5.30 25.40
C ASP A 110 18.62 -5.72 24.16
N ASP A 111 18.67 -6.98 23.78
CA ASP A 111 19.59 -7.41 22.72
C ASP A 111 19.13 -7.07 21.30
N ILE A 112 17.83 -7.11 20.99
CA ILE A 112 17.35 -6.83 19.62
C ILE A 112 17.42 -5.34 19.27
N TRP A 113 17.25 -4.46 20.27
CA TRP A 113 17.37 -3.01 20.08
C TRP A 113 18.81 -2.52 20.24
N ASN A 114 19.70 -3.32 20.84
CA ASN A 114 21.07 -2.90 21.11
C ASN A 114 22.09 -3.26 20.00
N VAL A 115 21.68 -3.95 18.93
CA VAL A 115 22.58 -4.28 17.82
C VAL A 115 23.05 -3.04 17.05
N ASN A 116 24.27 -3.09 16.53
CA ASN A 116 24.87 -1.96 15.81
C ASN A 116 24.13 -1.58 14.52
N SER A 117 23.50 -2.55 13.85
CA SER A 117 22.68 -2.35 12.64
C SER A 117 21.46 -1.49 12.95
N PHE A 118 20.70 -1.85 13.99
CA PHE A 118 19.53 -1.11 14.45
C PHE A 118 19.87 0.28 15.01
N LYS A 119 20.91 0.40 15.83
CA LYS A 119 21.34 1.70 16.41
C LYS A 119 21.77 2.75 15.37
N LYS A 120 22.13 2.32 14.15
CA LYS A 120 22.51 3.22 13.05
C LYS A 120 21.31 3.82 12.32
N LEU A 121 20.12 3.22 12.48
CA LEU A 121 18.88 3.78 11.94
C LEU A 121 18.56 5.08 12.68
N ASP A 122 17.92 6.02 11.99
CA ASP A 122 17.41 7.24 12.61
C ASP A 122 16.28 6.92 13.62
N GLU A 123 16.02 7.89 14.51
CA GLU A 123 15.10 7.70 15.64
C GLU A 123 13.67 7.39 15.18
N ASP A 124 13.20 8.03 14.12
CA ASP A 124 11.86 7.83 13.55
C ASP A 124 11.73 6.41 12.98
N THR A 125 12.72 5.93 12.23
CA THR A 125 12.78 4.55 11.73
C THR A 125 12.78 3.54 12.86
N GLN A 126 13.57 3.77 13.91
CA GLN A 126 13.59 2.86 15.06
C GLN A 126 12.25 2.85 15.80
N GLN A 127 11.59 4.01 15.95
CA GLN A 127 10.30 4.12 16.60
C GLN A 127 9.20 3.39 15.79
N PHE A 128 9.22 3.55 14.46
CA PHE A 128 8.31 2.84 13.56
C PHE A 128 8.42 1.32 13.76
N ILE A 129 9.64 0.75 13.72
CA ILE A 129 9.84 -0.69 13.93
C ILE A 129 9.38 -1.13 15.34
N ARG A 130 9.67 -0.35 16.39
CA ARG A 130 9.24 -0.66 17.76
C ARG A 130 7.71 -0.67 17.91
N LYS A 131 6.98 0.11 17.11
CA LYS A 131 5.51 0.12 17.11
C LYS A 131 4.90 -1.07 16.37
N LEU A 132 5.63 -1.70 15.45
CA LEU A 132 5.22 -2.95 14.80
C LEU A 132 5.61 -4.19 15.62
N ILE A 133 6.80 -4.19 16.22
CA ILE A 133 7.29 -5.26 17.11
C ILE A 133 7.07 -4.84 18.57
N ALA A 134 5.81 -4.84 18.99
CA ALA A 134 5.37 -4.53 20.36
C ALA A 134 4.43 -5.61 20.90
N HIS A 135 4.15 -5.55 22.20
CA HIS A 135 3.03 -6.28 22.80
C HIS A 135 1.71 -5.92 22.09
N GLU A 136 0.77 -6.87 21.95
CA GLU A 136 -0.45 -6.70 21.13
C GLU A 136 -1.26 -5.43 21.48
N ASP A 137 -1.31 -5.08 22.77
CA ASP A 137 -2.01 -3.90 23.27
C ASP A 137 -1.36 -2.58 22.80
N ASP A 138 -0.03 -2.53 22.73
CA ASP A 138 0.75 -1.34 22.35
C ASP A 138 1.09 -1.31 20.86
N ARG A 139 0.92 -2.43 20.15
CA ARG A 139 1.21 -2.59 18.74
C ARG A 139 0.20 -1.83 17.90
N TRP A 140 0.69 -1.14 16.88
CA TRP A 140 -0.18 -0.47 15.92
C TRP A 140 -1.04 -1.46 15.13
N THR A 141 -2.19 -0.98 14.67
CA THR A 141 -2.92 -1.61 13.56
C THR A 141 -2.19 -1.37 12.23
N SER A 142 -2.56 -2.10 11.18
CA SER A 142 -2.01 -1.83 9.85
C SER A 142 -2.31 -0.40 9.36
N GLU A 143 -3.48 0.13 9.73
CA GLU A 143 -3.92 1.48 9.39
C GLU A 143 -3.13 2.55 10.15
N GLU A 144 -2.92 2.37 11.45
CA GLU A 144 -2.08 3.28 12.26
C GLU A 144 -0.63 3.31 11.76
N ALA A 145 -0.08 2.13 11.39
CA ALA A 145 1.25 2.04 10.82
C ALA A 145 1.34 2.75 9.45
N PHE A 146 0.36 2.52 8.58
CA PHE A 146 0.29 3.14 7.26
C PHE A 146 0.23 4.67 7.35
N ASN A 147 -0.59 5.18 8.26
CA ASN A 147 -0.79 6.62 8.46
C ASN A 147 0.30 7.30 9.31
N SER A 148 1.39 6.59 9.65
CA SER A 148 2.46 7.17 10.48
C SER A 148 3.26 8.25 9.75
N ASP A 149 3.78 9.23 10.50
CA ASP A 149 4.63 10.29 9.95
C ASP A 149 5.85 9.73 9.20
N TRP A 150 6.39 8.60 9.67
CA TRP A 150 7.53 7.93 9.05
C TRP A 150 7.21 7.45 7.63
N ILE A 151 6.06 6.78 7.43
CA ILE A 151 5.62 6.34 6.10
C ILE A 151 5.40 7.53 5.18
N HIS A 152 4.71 8.58 5.66
CA HIS A 152 4.47 9.79 4.86
C HIS A 152 5.79 10.47 4.43
N GLU A 153 6.77 10.57 5.33
CA GLU A 153 8.06 11.19 5.04
C GLU A 153 8.89 10.34 4.06
N VAL A 154 8.88 9.01 4.22
CA VAL A 154 9.53 8.09 3.26
C VAL A 154 8.88 8.19 1.88
N SER A 155 7.55 8.23 1.80
CA SER A 155 6.81 8.42 0.55
C SER A 155 7.17 9.74 -0.13
N LYS A 156 7.22 10.85 0.62
CA LYS A 156 7.65 12.16 0.10
C LYS A 156 9.08 12.13 -0.46
N ARG A 157 10.02 11.49 0.24
CA ARG A 157 11.41 11.33 -0.22
C ARG A 157 11.49 10.52 -1.50
N LEU A 158 10.79 9.38 -1.56
CA LEU A 158 10.73 8.54 -2.76
C LEU A 158 10.17 9.33 -3.95
N ILE A 159 9.10 10.09 -3.75
CA ILE A 159 8.51 10.97 -4.78
C ILE A 159 9.54 12.00 -5.26
N ASN A 160 10.31 12.60 -4.35
CA ASN A 160 11.33 13.58 -4.72
C ASN A 160 12.53 12.94 -5.46
N GLU A 161 12.97 11.75 -5.06
CA GLU A 161 14.01 11.00 -5.77
C GLU A 161 13.55 10.63 -7.19
N LEU A 162 12.30 10.18 -7.34
CA LEU A 162 11.69 9.95 -8.65
C LEU A 162 11.64 11.22 -9.50
N LYS A 163 11.45 12.39 -8.89
CA LYS A 163 11.55 13.70 -9.56
C LYS A 163 12.98 14.07 -9.95
N GLU A 164 14.03 13.47 -9.41
CA GLU A 164 15.44 13.75 -9.75
C GLU A 164 16.03 12.79 -10.78
N VAL A 165 15.42 11.61 -10.99
CA VAL A 165 15.71 10.67 -12.11
C VAL A 165 15.26 11.25 -13.49
N LYS A 166 15.23 12.59 -13.60
CA LYS A 166 14.92 13.42 -14.78
C LYS A 166 15.90 13.29 -15.94
N SER A 167 17.01 12.57 -15.80
CA SER A 167 18.11 12.61 -16.77
C SER A 167 18.30 11.36 -17.62
N ASP A 168 17.57 10.25 -17.37
CA ASP A 168 17.75 9.03 -18.16
C ASP A 168 16.43 8.43 -18.65
N LYS A 169 16.11 8.72 -19.92
CA LYS A 169 15.28 7.94 -20.88
C LYS A 169 13.95 7.31 -20.42
N ASP A 170 13.41 7.64 -19.26
CA ASP A 170 12.17 7.05 -18.79
C ASP A 170 10.99 7.98 -19.05
N ASN A 171 10.13 7.59 -20.00
CA ASN A 171 8.93 8.33 -20.41
C ASN A 171 7.86 8.40 -19.28
N THR A 172 8.13 7.84 -18.11
CA THR A 172 7.21 7.75 -16.97
C THR A 172 6.67 9.12 -16.54
N PHE A 173 7.52 10.14 -16.47
CA PHE A 173 7.08 11.49 -16.06
C PHE A 173 6.23 12.18 -17.14
N GLU A 174 6.57 12.02 -18.42
CA GLU A 174 5.76 12.57 -19.52
C GLU A 174 4.42 11.82 -19.67
N LEU A 175 4.40 10.51 -19.41
CA LEU A 175 3.16 9.73 -19.33
C LEU A 175 2.30 10.12 -18.13
N ALA A 176 2.91 10.44 -16.99
CA ALA A 176 2.21 10.96 -15.82
C ALA A 176 1.52 12.30 -16.12
N LYS A 177 2.26 13.24 -16.71
CA LYS A 177 1.68 14.50 -17.21
C LYS A 177 0.55 14.25 -18.20
N GLN A 178 0.74 13.36 -19.17
CA GLN A 178 -0.31 13.02 -20.13
C GLN A 178 -1.55 12.44 -19.45
N SER A 179 -1.38 11.59 -18.45
CA SER A 179 -2.50 11.00 -17.70
C SER A 179 -3.29 12.07 -16.94
N LEU A 180 -2.61 13.02 -16.30
CA LEU A 180 -3.26 14.14 -15.62
C LEU A 180 -3.93 15.13 -16.60
N ILE A 181 -3.32 15.38 -17.75
CA ILE A 181 -3.93 16.19 -18.81
C ILE A 181 -5.18 15.49 -19.35
N SER A 182 -5.13 14.17 -19.55
CA SER A 182 -6.28 13.36 -19.96
C SER A 182 -7.38 13.40 -18.90
N LEU A 183 -7.02 13.22 -17.63
CA LEU A 183 -7.93 13.30 -16.48
C LEU A 183 -8.65 14.66 -16.43
N LYS A 184 -7.90 15.76 -16.52
CA LYS A 184 -8.43 17.14 -16.54
C LYS A 184 -9.36 17.39 -17.72
N ASN A 185 -9.03 16.86 -18.89
CA ASN A 185 -9.81 17.05 -20.11
C ASN A 185 -10.92 16.00 -20.30
N PHE A 186 -11.00 15.01 -19.41
CA PHE A 186 -11.97 13.93 -19.51
C PHE A 186 -13.37 14.53 -19.36
N LYS A 187 -14.14 14.44 -20.44
CA LYS A 187 -15.56 14.75 -20.40
C LYS A 187 -16.26 13.43 -20.22
N GLY A 188 -16.79 13.21 -19.02
CA GLY A 188 -17.60 12.05 -18.72
C GLY A 188 -18.75 11.97 -19.72
N THR A 189 -19.25 10.77 -20.00
CA THR A 189 -20.35 10.58 -20.96
C THR A 189 -21.71 11.13 -20.47
N THR A 190 -21.71 11.87 -19.38
CA THR A 190 -22.90 12.48 -18.78
C THR A 190 -23.01 13.93 -19.21
N SER A 191 -23.76 14.17 -20.31
CA SER A 191 -24.67 15.32 -20.50
C SER A 191 -24.92 15.62 -21.99
N SER A 192 -25.44 14.67 -22.77
CA SER A 192 -26.22 15.02 -23.99
C SER A 192 -26.94 13.83 -24.62
N ASP A 193 -26.48 12.60 -24.44
CA ASP A 193 -27.12 11.46 -25.09
C ASP A 193 -28.03 10.69 -24.13
N GLN A 194 -29.32 10.65 -24.48
CA GLN A 194 -30.29 9.70 -23.94
C GLN A 194 -29.93 8.27 -24.36
N GLU A 195 -28.80 7.73 -23.90
CA GLU A 195 -28.40 6.35 -24.15
C GLU A 195 -28.76 5.42 -22.98
N LYS A 196 -29.39 4.30 -23.33
CA LYS A 196 -30.20 3.43 -22.47
C LYS A 196 -29.45 2.57 -21.44
N ASN A 197 -28.16 2.78 -21.16
CA ASN A 197 -27.50 2.11 -20.01
C ASN A 197 -26.09 2.66 -19.72
N PRO A 198 -25.94 3.66 -18.82
CA PRO A 198 -24.61 4.19 -18.47
C PRO A 198 -23.69 3.09 -17.90
N LYS A 199 -24.22 2.18 -17.07
CA LYS A 199 -23.47 1.06 -16.45
C LYS A 199 -22.86 0.06 -17.44
N LEU A 200 -23.48 -0.11 -18.61
CA LEU A 200 -22.95 -1.03 -19.64
C LEU A 200 -21.78 -0.40 -20.39
N LYS A 201 -21.88 0.90 -20.66
CA LYS A 201 -20.82 1.70 -21.31
C LYS A 201 -19.60 1.81 -20.39
N GLU A 202 -19.85 2.03 -19.12
CA GLU A 202 -18.89 2.05 -18.00
C GLU A 202 -18.06 0.75 -17.90
N ALA A 203 -18.75 -0.38 -17.71
CA ALA A 203 -18.11 -1.70 -17.68
C ALA A 203 -17.36 -2.01 -18.98
N THR A 204 -17.87 -1.55 -20.13
CA THR A 204 -17.21 -1.72 -21.43
C THR A 204 -15.93 -0.89 -21.53
N LEU A 205 -15.94 0.36 -21.06
CA LEU A 205 -14.76 1.23 -21.06
C LEU A 205 -13.70 0.72 -20.08
N ALA A 206 -14.10 0.22 -18.91
CA ALA A 206 -13.21 -0.44 -17.95
C ALA A 206 -12.57 -1.72 -18.53
N ILE A 207 -13.35 -2.53 -19.27
CA ILE A 207 -12.83 -3.71 -19.97
C ILE A 207 -11.88 -3.30 -21.10
N ILE A 208 -12.25 -2.29 -21.89
CA ILE A 208 -11.42 -1.76 -22.98
C ILE A 208 -10.11 -1.17 -22.42
N ALA A 209 -10.16 -0.43 -21.32
CA ALA A 209 -9.00 0.07 -20.60
C ALA A 209 -8.07 -1.07 -20.19
N ASN A 210 -8.63 -2.08 -19.53
CA ASN A 210 -7.87 -3.23 -19.07
C ASN A 210 -7.35 -4.12 -20.21
N LEU A 211 -8.00 -4.17 -21.38
CA LEU A 211 -7.58 -5.03 -22.50
C LEU A 211 -6.69 -4.31 -23.51
N LEU A 212 -6.86 -3.00 -23.74
CA LEU A 212 -6.17 -2.26 -24.81
C LEU A 212 -4.97 -1.46 -24.33
N ILE A 213 -4.89 -1.10 -23.04
CA ILE A 213 -3.72 -0.41 -22.52
C ILE A 213 -2.55 -1.40 -22.45
N LYS A 214 -1.45 -1.07 -23.13
CA LYS A 214 -0.21 -1.86 -23.04
C LYS A 214 0.24 -1.95 -21.58
N GLU A 215 0.74 -3.11 -21.16
CA GLU A 215 1.11 -3.37 -19.76
C GLU A 215 2.03 -2.29 -19.18
N LYS A 216 3.02 -1.83 -19.96
CA LYS A 216 3.91 -0.73 -19.57
C LYS A 216 3.16 0.58 -19.25
N HIS A 217 2.12 0.94 -20.02
CA HIS A 217 1.31 2.13 -19.73
C HIS A 217 0.45 1.94 -18.48
N LYS A 218 -0.11 0.74 -18.24
CA LYS A 218 -0.86 0.47 -17.00
C LYS A 218 0.02 0.61 -15.77
N GLN A 219 1.23 0.04 -15.82
CA GLN A 219 2.21 0.16 -14.74
C GLN A 219 2.57 1.63 -14.48
N THR A 220 2.71 2.45 -15.52
CA THR A 220 2.94 3.89 -15.33
C THR A 220 1.73 4.60 -14.72
N ILE A 221 0.52 4.37 -15.22
CA ILE A 221 -0.70 4.98 -14.66
C ILE A 221 -0.91 4.55 -13.20
N GLN A 222 -0.65 3.28 -12.89
CA GLN A 222 -0.70 2.74 -11.54
C GLN A 222 0.33 3.39 -10.61
N LYS A 223 1.55 3.63 -11.09
CA LYS A 223 2.57 4.37 -10.35
C LYS A 223 2.13 5.79 -10.03
N VAL A 224 1.52 6.47 -11.00
CA VAL A 224 1.00 7.84 -10.79
C VAL A 224 -0.11 7.84 -9.76
N PHE A 225 -1.09 6.93 -9.91
CA PHE A 225 -2.18 6.79 -8.95
C PHE A 225 -1.66 6.56 -7.53
N LYS A 226 -0.76 5.59 -7.33
CA LYS A 226 -0.16 5.28 -6.02
C LYS A 226 0.65 6.43 -5.43
N VAL A 227 1.24 7.28 -6.27
CA VAL A 227 1.99 8.46 -5.81
C VAL A 227 1.05 9.57 -5.35
N MET A 228 -0.13 9.67 -5.97
CA MET A 228 -1.14 10.66 -5.61
C MET A 228 -1.96 10.22 -4.40
N ASP A 229 -2.20 8.91 -4.25
CA ASP A 229 -2.91 8.28 -3.14
C ASP A 229 -2.02 8.29 -1.88
N SER A 230 -1.93 9.47 -1.27
CA SER A 230 -1.14 9.73 -0.07
C SER A 230 -1.69 8.99 1.15
N SER A 231 -3.00 8.80 1.19
CA SER A 231 -3.75 8.13 2.25
C SER A 231 -3.71 6.60 2.14
N GLY A 232 -3.37 6.06 0.97
CA GLY A 232 -3.26 4.64 0.66
C GLY A 232 -4.55 3.86 0.80
N ASP A 233 -5.70 4.55 0.79
CA ASP A 233 -7.01 3.92 0.88
C ASP A 233 -7.45 3.30 -0.46
N GLY A 234 -6.68 3.53 -1.53
CA GLY A 234 -6.93 3.03 -2.87
C GLY A 234 -7.87 3.92 -3.68
N MET A 235 -8.18 5.12 -3.18
CA MET A 235 -8.99 6.15 -3.82
C MET A 235 -8.22 7.47 -3.84
N LEU A 236 -8.64 8.40 -4.71
CA LEU A 236 -8.08 9.75 -4.76
C LEU A 236 -9.15 10.76 -4.37
N GLY A 237 -8.93 11.41 -3.24
CA GLY A 237 -9.74 12.53 -2.77
C GLY A 237 -9.37 13.85 -3.47
N PRO A 238 -10.19 14.92 -3.30
CA PRO A 238 -9.93 16.23 -3.90
C PRO A 238 -8.58 16.83 -3.51
N GLU A 239 -8.17 16.69 -2.25
CA GLU A 239 -6.89 17.18 -1.75
C GLU A 239 -5.71 16.43 -2.40
N GLU A 240 -5.82 15.12 -2.55
CA GLU A 240 -4.79 14.27 -3.17
C GLU A 240 -4.65 14.52 -4.68
N ILE A 241 -5.76 14.74 -5.38
CA ILE A 241 -5.74 15.18 -6.78
C ILE A 241 -5.05 16.54 -6.89
N GLN A 242 -5.36 17.49 -5.99
CA GLN A 242 -4.77 18.82 -5.99
C GLN A 242 -3.25 18.76 -5.75
N GLU A 243 -2.82 18.09 -4.69
CA GLU A 243 -1.41 17.94 -4.33
C GLU A 243 -0.63 17.18 -5.40
N GLY A 244 -1.20 16.09 -5.91
CA GLY A 244 -0.62 15.28 -6.98
C GLY A 244 -0.47 16.05 -8.29
N TYR A 245 -1.49 16.83 -8.66
CA TYR A 245 -1.44 17.68 -9.86
C TYR A 245 -0.39 18.79 -9.72
N GLU A 246 -0.34 19.49 -8.59
CA GLU A 246 0.69 20.50 -8.31
C GLU A 246 2.10 19.90 -8.32
N ALA A 247 2.27 18.72 -7.72
CA ALA A 247 3.56 18.05 -7.65
C ALA A 247 4.13 17.64 -9.03
N ILE A 248 3.25 17.32 -10.00
CA ILE A 248 3.65 16.84 -11.34
C ILE A 248 3.66 17.98 -12.38
N MET A 249 2.67 18.86 -12.34
CA MET A 249 2.49 19.94 -13.32
C MET A 249 3.15 21.26 -12.90
N GLY A 250 3.40 21.45 -11.59
CA GLY A 250 3.96 22.68 -11.05
C GLY A 250 2.97 23.84 -10.96
N GLU A 251 1.67 23.55 -11.07
CA GLU A 251 0.57 24.52 -10.97
C GLU A 251 -0.61 23.89 -10.22
N GLN A 252 -1.44 24.70 -9.58
CA GLN A 252 -2.65 24.26 -8.90
C GLN A 252 -3.85 24.26 -9.86
N LEU A 253 -4.76 23.29 -9.69
CA LEU A 253 -6.07 23.35 -10.34
C LEU A 253 -6.93 24.40 -9.63
N SER A 254 -7.75 25.10 -10.41
CA SER A 254 -8.84 25.90 -9.84
C SER A 254 -9.96 25.01 -9.30
N ASP A 255 -10.76 25.52 -8.36
CA ASP A 255 -11.91 24.79 -7.80
C ASP A 255 -12.88 24.32 -8.90
N GLU A 256 -13.05 25.10 -9.97
CA GLU A 256 -13.89 24.74 -11.12
C GLU A 256 -13.33 23.53 -11.90
N GLU A 257 -12.01 23.49 -12.09
CA GLU A 257 -11.34 22.38 -12.78
C GLU A 257 -11.33 21.11 -11.92
N LEU A 258 -11.08 21.25 -10.62
CA LEU A 258 -11.08 20.14 -9.68
C LEU A 258 -12.47 19.51 -9.59
N ASN A 259 -13.51 20.32 -9.36
CA ASN A 259 -14.90 19.84 -9.37
C ASN A 259 -15.29 19.25 -10.73
N GLY A 260 -14.77 19.83 -11.82
CA GLY A 260 -14.91 19.31 -13.18
C GLY A 260 -14.40 17.88 -13.30
N ILE A 261 -13.22 17.58 -12.78
CA ILE A 261 -12.64 16.22 -12.78
C ILE A 261 -13.59 15.24 -12.07
N PHE A 262 -13.96 15.50 -10.82
CA PHE A 262 -14.84 14.58 -10.07
C PHE A 262 -16.18 14.40 -10.76
N SER A 263 -16.83 15.47 -11.22
CA SER A 263 -18.12 15.38 -11.92
C SER A 263 -18.10 14.53 -13.21
N ASN A 264 -16.92 14.35 -13.81
CA ASN A 264 -16.75 13.64 -15.06
C ASN A 264 -16.15 12.25 -14.89
N VAL A 265 -15.35 12.03 -13.85
CA VAL A 265 -14.51 10.84 -13.66
C VAL A 265 -15.06 9.92 -12.58
N ASP A 266 -15.65 10.46 -11.51
CA ASP A 266 -16.28 9.67 -10.44
C ASP A 266 -17.57 9.02 -10.95
N GLN A 267 -17.50 7.74 -11.30
CA GLN A 267 -18.59 7.01 -11.97
C GLN A 267 -19.66 6.54 -10.99
N ASP A 268 -19.27 6.21 -9.75
CA ASP A 268 -20.16 5.69 -8.73
C ASP A 268 -20.73 6.80 -7.81
N GLY A 269 -20.20 8.01 -7.91
CA GLY A 269 -20.64 9.21 -7.21
C GLY A 269 -20.25 9.20 -5.73
N ASN A 270 -19.21 8.45 -5.36
CA ASN A 270 -18.78 8.31 -3.97
C ASN A 270 -17.97 9.53 -3.47
N GLY A 271 -17.62 10.47 -4.37
CA GLY A 271 -16.86 11.68 -4.07
C GLY A 271 -15.35 11.52 -4.18
N ASN A 272 -14.87 10.33 -4.55
CA ASN A 272 -13.48 9.96 -4.74
C ASN A 272 -13.29 9.30 -6.12
N ILE A 273 -12.05 9.17 -6.56
CA ILE A 273 -11.70 8.51 -7.83
C ILE A 273 -10.93 7.23 -7.53
N ASP A 274 -11.50 6.07 -7.86
CA ASP A 274 -10.80 4.81 -7.69
C ASP A 274 -9.77 4.56 -8.83
N TYR A 275 -8.96 3.51 -8.71
CA TYR A 275 -7.95 3.19 -9.72
C TYR A 275 -8.55 2.94 -11.11
N MET A 276 -9.74 2.35 -11.19
CA MET A 276 -10.41 2.06 -12.46
C MET A 276 -10.95 3.34 -13.10
N ASP A 277 -11.54 4.24 -12.32
CA ASP A 277 -11.97 5.56 -12.75
C ASP A 277 -10.79 6.36 -13.32
N PHE A 278 -9.68 6.40 -12.57
CA PHE A 278 -8.45 7.07 -12.98
C PHE A 278 -7.87 6.46 -14.26
N LEU A 279 -7.87 5.13 -14.38
CA LEU A 279 -7.38 4.42 -15.55
C LEU A 279 -8.22 4.73 -16.80
N VAL A 280 -9.55 4.75 -16.67
CA VAL A 280 -10.46 5.08 -17.78
C VAL A 280 -10.29 6.53 -18.22
N ALA A 281 -10.19 7.47 -17.28
CA ALA A 281 -10.04 8.89 -17.58
C ALA A 281 -8.65 9.24 -18.14
N SER A 282 -7.62 8.43 -17.83
CA SER A 282 -6.27 8.57 -18.38
C SER A 282 -6.17 8.12 -19.85
N ILE A 283 -7.20 7.46 -20.41
CA ILE A 283 -7.23 7.06 -21.81
C ILE A 283 -7.64 8.25 -22.68
N ASP A 284 -6.73 8.63 -23.58
CA ASP A 284 -7.05 9.56 -24.66
C ASP A 284 -7.91 8.87 -25.74
N PHE A 285 -9.23 8.97 -25.59
CA PHE A 285 -10.19 8.49 -26.61
C PHE A 285 -10.23 9.40 -27.86
N SER A 286 -9.53 10.55 -27.88
CA SER A 286 -9.55 11.48 -29.01
C SER A 286 -8.60 11.10 -30.15
N ARG A 287 -7.84 10.00 -29.99
CA ARG A 287 -6.89 9.47 -31.00
C ARG A 287 -7.25 8.07 -31.50
N GLN A 288 -8.49 7.87 -31.93
CA GLN A 288 -8.85 6.82 -32.89
C GLN A 288 -9.41 7.43 -34.17
#